data_AF-A0A432ZT21-F1
#
_entry.id   AF-A0A432ZT21-F1
#
_cell.length_a   1.000
_cell.length_b   1.000
_cell.length_c   1.000
_cell.angle_alpha   90.00
_cell.angle_beta   90.00
_cell.angle_gamma   90.00
#
_symmetry.space_group_name_H-M   'P 1'
#
loop_
_entity.id
_entity.type
_entity.pdbx_description
1 polymer ?
#
loop_
_entity_poly.entity_id
_entity_poly.type
_entity_poly.pdbx_seq_one_letter_code
_entity_poly.pdbx_strand_id
1 'polypeptide(L)'
;MNNTNIISDYMNDTEFTPKKTEGALNVALNILDKWSLSDDEKHKILGLTQSSTAINVSDIASSASTELQFRLSIIIGLKGDLRAATSSNELMSNWLKRPLSNGETPLEVLSSDDYDKMLSLRARAKSLAW
;
A
#
# COMPACT_ATOMS: atom_id res chain seq x y z
N MET A 1 7.67 13.82 13.71
CA MET A 1 7.47 14.48 12.39
C MET A 1 5.98 14.47 12.11
N ASN A 2 5.44 15.49 11.43
CA ASN A 2 4.03 15.47 11.02
C ASN A 2 3.90 14.68 9.71
N ASN A 3 2.81 13.93 9.55
CA ASN A 3 2.52 13.06 8.40
C ASN A 3 2.76 13.71 7.03
N THR A 4 2.41 14.98 6.89
CA THR A 4 2.59 15.76 5.65
C THR A 4 4.07 15.88 5.24
N ASN A 5 4.99 16.01 6.21
CA ASN A 5 6.42 16.15 5.92
C ASN A 5 7.04 14.84 5.43
N ILE A 6 6.60 13.70 5.97
CA ILE A 6 7.09 12.37 5.58
C ILE A 6 6.70 12.06 4.13
N ILE A 7 5.45 12.33 3.78
CA ILE A 7 4.96 12.14 2.42
C ILE A 7 5.67 13.07 1.44
N SER A 8 5.80 14.36 1.76
CA SER A 8 6.49 15.31 0.89
C SER A 8 7.96 14.92 0.67
N ASP A 9 8.65 14.53 1.73
CA ASP A 9 10.07 14.14 1.65
C ASP A 9 10.26 12.88 0.79
N TYR A 10 9.35 11.90 0.90
CA TYR A 10 9.39 10.69 0.08
C TYR A 10 9.02 10.97 -1.39
N MET A 11 8.09 11.90 -1.63
CA MET A 11 7.57 12.17 -2.97
C MET A 11 8.31 13.26 -3.75
N ASN A 12 9.24 13.98 -3.13
CA ASN A 12 9.95 15.11 -3.75
C ASN A 12 10.57 14.80 -5.13
N ASP A 13 11.03 13.57 -5.35
CA ASP A 13 11.64 13.14 -6.63
C ASP A 13 10.70 12.32 -7.53
N THR A 14 9.43 12.13 -7.14
CA THR A 14 8.51 11.21 -7.81
C THR A 14 7.40 11.96 -8.55
N GLU A 15 7.56 12.13 -9.86
CA GLU A 15 6.52 12.75 -10.68
C GLU A 15 5.44 11.72 -11.08
N PHE A 16 4.32 11.73 -10.35
CA PHE A 16 3.10 11.00 -10.67
C PHE A 16 2.17 11.85 -11.55
N THR A 17 2.23 11.63 -12.86
CA THR A 17 1.19 12.12 -13.77
C THR A 17 -0.08 11.28 -13.62
N PRO A 18 -1.28 11.78 -13.97
CA PRO A 18 -2.52 10.99 -13.90
C PRO A 18 -2.40 9.61 -14.55
N LYS A 19 -1.77 9.53 -15.74
CA LYS A 19 -1.53 8.26 -16.44
C LYS A 19 -0.60 7.31 -15.66
N LYS A 20 0.46 7.82 -15.02
CA LYS A 20 1.33 7.00 -14.17
C LYS A 20 0.58 6.52 -12.93
N THR A 21 -0.24 7.38 -12.34
CA THR A 21 -1.06 7.05 -11.17
C THR A 21 -2.10 5.98 -11.50
N GLU A 22 -2.76 6.08 -12.65
CA GLU A 22 -3.71 5.08 -13.14
C GLU A 22 -3.04 3.71 -13.30
N GLY A 23 -1.85 3.69 -13.91
CA GLY A 23 -1.03 2.48 -14.01
C GLY A 23 -0.67 1.90 -12.64
N ALA A 24 -0.19 2.74 -11.72
CA ALA A 24 0.17 2.34 -10.37
C ALA A 24 -1.04 1.81 -9.57
N LEU A 25 -2.21 2.43 -9.72
CA LEU A 25 -3.46 2.02 -9.08
C LEU A 25 -3.90 0.64 -9.59
N ASN A 26 -3.89 0.41 -10.90
CA ASN A 26 -4.17 -0.92 -11.47
C ASN A 26 -3.21 -2.00 -10.95
N VAL A 27 -1.91 -1.68 -10.85
CA VAL A 27 -0.91 -2.61 -10.31
C VAL A 27 -1.18 -2.88 -8.83
N ALA A 28 -1.46 -1.86 -8.03
CA ALA A 28 -1.77 -2.00 -6.62
C ALA A 28 -3.02 -2.85 -6.40
N LEU A 29 -4.12 -2.59 -7.13
CA LEU A 29 -5.35 -3.38 -7.04
C LEU A 29 -5.11 -4.86 -7.33
N ASN A 30 -4.39 -5.18 -8.42
CA ASN A 30 -4.02 -6.56 -8.75
C ASN A 30 -3.14 -7.22 -7.67
N ILE A 31 -2.29 -6.46 -6.97
CA ILE A 31 -1.53 -6.96 -5.83
C ILE A 31 -2.47 -7.29 -4.66
N LEU A 32 -3.37 -6.38 -4.32
CA LEU A 32 -4.31 -6.54 -3.21
C LEU A 32 -5.27 -7.72 -3.47
N ASP A 33 -5.71 -7.91 -4.72
CA ASP A 33 -6.48 -9.08 -5.16
C ASP A 33 -5.72 -10.39 -4.94
N LYS A 34 -4.43 -10.42 -5.30
CA LYS A 34 -3.56 -11.59 -5.09
C LYS A 34 -3.29 -11.89 -3.61
N TRP A 35 -3.41 -10.90 -2.75
CA TRP A 35 -3.38 -11.07 -1.30
C TRP A 35 -4.75 -11.40 -0.71
N SER A 36 -5.77 -11.57 -1.56
CA SER A 36 -7.15 -11.95 -1.18
C SER A 36 -7.79 -10.96 -0.22
N LEU A 37 -7.59 -9.67 -0.47
CA LEU A 37 -8.25 -8.60 0.28
C LEU A 37 -9.64 -8.30 -0.27
N SER A 38 -10.57 -8.03 0.64
CA SER A 38 -11.91 -7.57 0.32
C SER A 38 -11.90 -6.14 -0.24
N ASP A 39 -12.99 -5.74 -0.90
CA ASP A 39 -13.08 -4.38 -1.44
C ASP A 39 -13.05 -3.33 -0.34
N ASP A 40 -13.63 -3.60 0.83
CA ASP A 40 -13.56 -2.70 1.99
C ASP A 40 -12.12 -2.50 2.48
N GLU A 41 -11.34 -3.58 2.55
CA GLU A 41 -9.91 -3.51 2.90
C GLU A 41 -9.12 -2.72 1.85
N LYS A 42 -9.41 -2.91 0.56
CA LYS A 42 -8.75 -2.15 -0.53
C LYS A 42 -9.04 -0.66 -0.40
N HIS A 43 -10.29 -0.27 -0.19
CA HIS A 43 -10.66 1.15 -0.01
C HIS A 43 -9.91 1.76 1.18
N LYS A 44 -9.89 1.05 2.30
CA LYS A 44 -9.21 1.52 3.52
C LYS A 44 -7.70 1.67 3.32
N ILE A 45 -7.04 0.68 2.72
CA ILE A 45 -5.60 0.71 2.45
C ILE A 45 -5.23 1.84 1.48
N LEU A 46 -6.07 2.07 0.46
CA LEU A 46 -5.87 3.15 -0.52
C LEU A 46 -6.28 4.53 0.02
N GLY A 47 -6.87 4.62 1.23
CA GLY A 47 -7.34 5.88 1.80
C GLY A 47 -8.54 6.47 1.03
N LEU A 48 -9.30 5.64 0.34
CA LEU A 48 -10.47 6.04 -0.43
C LEU A 48 -11.70 6.04 0.49
N THR A 49 -12.46 7.13 0.50
CA THR A 49 -13.74 7.19 1.23
C THR A 49 -14.77 6.26 0.56
N GLN A 50 -15.45 5.43 1.36
CA GLN A 50 -16.39 4.35 0.97
C GLN A 50 -17.66 4.79 0.20
N SER A 51 -17.66 5.92 -0.52
CA SER A 51 -18.87 6.40 -1.19
C SER A 51 -19.28 5.57 -2.41
N SER A 52 -18.37 4.74 -2.96
CA SER A 52 -18.67 3.86 -4.10
C SER A 52 -18.22 2.43 -3.84
N THR A 53 -19.08 1.47 -4.17
CA THR A 53 -18.75 0.02 -4.19
C THR A 53 -17.76 -0.34 -5.30
N ALA A 54 -17.58 0.53 -6.29
CA ALA A 54 -16.65 0.33 -7.39
C ALA A 54 -15.54 1.40 -7.38
N ILE A 55 -14.30 0.95 -7.55
CA ILE A 55 -13.12 1.81 -7.71
C ILE A 55 -13.03 2.20 -9.19
N ASN A 56 -13.39 3.46 -9.52
CA ASN A 56 -13.14 4.00 -10.85
C ASN A 56 -11.70 4.52 -10.95
N VAL A 57 -10.83 3.70 -11.53
CA VAL A 57 -9.38 3.95 -11.60
C VAL A 57 -9.06 5.28 -12.29
N SER A 58 -9.73 5.60 -13.39
CA SER A 58 -9.47 6.82 -14.19
C SER A 58 -9.81 8.10 -13.42
N ASP A 59 -10.96 8.12 -12.75
CA ASP A 59 -11.42 9.27 -11.96
C ASP A 59 -10.52 9.50 -10.74
N ILE A 60 -10.18 8.41 -10.05
CA ILE A 60 -9.28 8.45 -8.89
C ILE A 60 -7.89 8.91 -9.31
N ALA A 61 -7.36 8.40 -10.42
CA ALA A 61 -6.03 8.77 -10.89
C ALA A 61 -5.93 10.24 -11.32
N SER A 62 -7.01 10.78 -11.88
CA SER A 62 -7.09 12.19 -12.32
C SER A 62 -7.13 13.18 -11.15
N SER A 63 -7.62 12.75 -9.99
CA SER A 63 -7.77 13.55 -8.77
C SER A 63 -6.89 13.06 -7.62
N ALA A 64 -5.87 12.25 -7.93
CA ALA A 64 -5.08 11.55 -6.93
C ALA A 64 -4.28 12.52 -6.06
N SER A 65 -4.48 12.41 -4.75
CA SER A 65 -3.68 13.14 -3.76
C SER A 65 -2.29 12.52 -3.58
N THR A 66 -1.37 13.27 -2.98
CA THR A 66 -0.02 12.79 -2.66
C THR A 66 -0.05 11.61 -1.69
N GLU A 67 -1.03 11.58 -0.77
CA GLU A 67 -1.26 10.46 0.16
C GLU A 67 -1.61 9.17 -0.59
N LEU A 68 -2.48 9.24 -1.61
CA LEU A 68 -2.80 8.08 -2.43
C LEU A 68 -1.55 7.59 -3.17
N GLN A 69 -0.79 8.50 -3.79
CA GLN A 69 0.45 8.17 -4.50
C GLN A 69 1.49 7.50 -3.57
N PHE A 70 1.54 7.94 -2.31
CA PHE A 70 2.32 7.29 -1.26
C PHE A 70 1.86 5.87 -0.98
N ARG A 71 0.57 5.68 -0.71
CA ARG A 71 -0.01 4.36 -0.46
C ARG A 71 0.26 3.41 -1.64
N LEU A 72 0.11 3.88 -2.87
CA LEU A 72 0.44 3.10 -4.09
C LEU A 72 1.91 2.67 -4.11
N SER A 73 2.83 3.61 -3.83
CA SER A 73 4.26 3.33 -3.78
C SER A 73 4.62 2.32 -2.69
N ILE A 74 3.97 2.41 -1.52
CA ILE A 74 4.14 1.46 -0.42
C ILE A 74 3.68 0.06 -0.83
N ILE A 75 2.49 -0.09 -1.41
CA ILE A 75 1.92 -1.39 -1.79
C ILE A 75 2.80 -2.09 -2.83
N ILE A 76 3.17 -1.36 -3.89
CA ILE A 76 4.00 -1.88 -4.97
C ILE A 76 5.39 -2.26 -4.43
N GLY A 77 5.99 -1.38 -3.62
CA GLY A 77 7.28 -1.62 -3.00
C GLY A 77 7.27 -2.82 -2.05
N LEU A 78 6.26 -2.91 -1.18
CA LEU A 78 6.08 -4.02 -0.25
C LEU A 78 5.94 -5.36 -0.98
N LYS A 79 5.21 -5.41 -2.10
CA LYS A 79 5.13 -6.61 -2.93
C LYS A 79 6.50 -7.03 -3.47
N GLY A 80 7.31 -6.05 -3.90
CA GLY A 80 8.69 -6.30 -4.34
C GLY A 80 9.55 -6.85 -3.21
N ASP A 81 9.48 -6.21 -2.04
CA ASP A 81 10.24 -6.57 -0.85
C ASP A 81 9.89 -8.00 -0.37
N LEU A 82 8.59 -8.34 -0.29
CA LEU A 82 8.14 -9.69 0.05
C LEU A 82 8.54 -10.74 -1.01
N ARG A 83 8.57 -10.34 -2.30
CA ARG A 83 8.94 -11.24 -3.40
C ARG A 83 10.40 -11.67 -3.34
N ALA A 84 11.27 -10.87 -2.75
CA ALA A 84 12.66 -11.26 -2.50
C ALA A 84 12.77 -12.43 -1.53
N ALA A 85 11.79 -12.59 -0.63
CA ALA A 85 11.79 -13.62 0.39
C ALA A 85 10.95 -14.85 -0.01
N THR A 86 9.84 -14.67 -0.73
CA THR A 86 8.98 -15.79 -1.19
C THR A 86 8.28 -15.49 -2.51
N SER A 87 7.95 -16.50 -3.30
CA SER A 87 7.11 -16.36 -4.50
C SER A 87 5.64 -16.73 -4.27
N SER A 88 5.28 -17.24 -3.09
CA SER A 88 3.90 -17.64 -2.76
C SER A 88 3.06 -16.44 -2.33
N ASN A 89 1.99 -16.14 -3.07
CA ASN A 89 1.02 -15.11 -2.66
C ASN A 89 0.27 -15.50 -1.38
N GLU A 90 0.07 -16.80 -1.14
CA GLU A 90 -0.57 -17.31 0.08
C GLU A 90 0.30 -17.00 1.30
N LEU A 91 1.61 -17.26 1.24
CA LEU A 91 2.53 -16.92 2.33
C LEU A 91 2.56 -15.41 2.58
N MET A 92 2.56 -14.59 1.54
CA MET A 92 2.46 -13.13 1.68
C MET A 92 1.15 -12.72 2.36
N SER A 93 0.01 -13.25 1.93
CA SER A 93 -1.31 -12.97 2.52
C SER A 93 -1.37 -13.40 4.00
N ASN A 94 -0.84 -14.58 4.33
CA ASN A 94 -0.80 -15.08 5.69
C ASN A 94 0.08 -14.21 6.60
N TRP A 95 1.21 -13.73 6.09
CA TRP A 95 2.06 -12.81 6.84
C TRP A 95 1.41 -11.45 7.06
N LEU A 96 0.68 -10.94 6.06
CA LEU A 96 -0.07 -9.69 6.19
C LEU A 96 -1.09 -9.72 7.33
N LYS A 97 -1.59 -10.91 7.69
CA LYS A 97 -2.56 -11.15 8.77
C LYS A 97 -1.90 -11.55 10.10
N ARG A 98 -0.58 -11.76 10.12
CA ARG A 98 0.13 -12.20 11.33
C ARG A 98 0.51 -10.98 12.18
N PRO A 99 0.20 -10.97 13.49
CA PRO A 99 0.63 -9.90 14.38
C PRO A 99 2.15 -9.71 14.37
N LEU A 100 2.58 -8.45 14.31
CA LEU A 100 3.94 -8.01 14.52
C LEU A 100 4.25 -8.01 16.03
N SER A 101 5.50 -7.70 16.38
CA SER A 101 5.95 -7.67 17.79
C SER A 101 5.21 -6.64 18.65
N ASN A 102 4.57 -5.64 18.03
CA ASN A 102 3.77 -4.63 18.71
C ASN A 102 2.26 -4.97 18.75
N GLY A 103 1.85 -6.16 18.31
CA GLY A 103 0.47 -6.64 18.32
C GLY A 103 -0.37 -6.26 17.10
N GLU A 104 0.02 -5.23 16.35
CA GLU A 104 -0.64 -4.87 15.08
C GLU A 104 -0.25 -5.83 13.95
N THR A 105 -1.18 -6.10 13.04
CA THR A 105 -0.91 -6.80 11.79
C THR A 105 -0.39 -5.83 10.72
N PRO A 106 0.39 -6.31 9.73
CA PRO A 106 0.73 -5.50 8.56
C PRO A 106 -0.47 -4.86 7.85
N LEU A 107 -1.62 -5.54 7.79
CA LEU A 107 -2.84 -4.97 7.20
C LEU A 107 -3.37 -3.78 7.98
N GLU A 108 -3.35 -3.83 9.32
CA GLU A 108 -3.74 -2.71 10.16
C GLU A 108 -2.82 -1.51 9.95
N VAL A 109 -1.51 -1.76 9.81
CA VAL A 109 -0.52 -0.71 9.49
C VAL A 109 -0.83 -0.06 8.13
N LEU A 110 -1.04 -0.87 7.08
CA LEU A 110 -1.38 -0.36 5.74
C LEU A 110 -2.71 0.41 5.70
N SER A 111 -3.63 0.05 6.59
CA SER A 111 -4.96 0.66 6.72
C SER A 111 -4.98 1.89 7.62
N SER A 112 -3.86 2.22 8.27
CA SER A 112 -3.73 3.38 9.15
C SER A 112 -3.33 4.63 8.36
N ASP A 113 -3.36 5.81 9.01
CA ASP A 113 -2.74 7.04 8.49
C ASP A 113 -1.35 7.27 9.13
N ASP A 114 -0.67 6.21 9.59
CA ASP A 114 0.68 6.26 10.12
C ASP A 114 1.70 5.88 9.03
N TYR A 115 2.13 6.88 8.27
CA TYR A 115 3.01 6.69 7.11
C TYR A 115 4.43 6.27 7.49
N ASP A 116 4.91 6.65 8.68
CA ASP A 116 6.20 6.20 9.22
C ASP A 116 6.19 4.70 9.50
N LYS A 117 5.09 4.18 10.08
CA LYS A 117 4.90 2.74 10.24
C LYS A 117 4.84 2.01 8.91
N MET A 118 4.24 2.59 7.86
CA MET A 118 4.23 1.98 6.52
C MET A 118 5.64 1.84 5.92
N LEU A 119 6.49 2.85 6.08
CA LEU A 119 7.90 2.78 5.66
C LEU A 119 8.66 1.72 6.46
N SER A 120 8.46 1.71 7.77
CA SER A 120 9.05 0.72 8.67
C SER A 120 8.61 -0.70 8.33
N LEU A 121 7.35 -0.88 7.92
CA LEU A 121 6.81 -2.17 7.48
C LEU A 121 7.56 -2.71 6.26
N ARG A 122 7.88 -1.85 5.28
CA ARG A 122 8.69 -2.24 4.12
C ARG A 122 10.10 -2.67 4.52
N ALA A 123 10.75 -1.91 5.40
CA ALA A 123 12.07 -2.28 5.91
C ALA A 123 12.03 -3.66 6.59
N ARG A 124 10.98 -3.95 7.35
CA ARG A 124 10.77 -5.25 7.98
C ARG A 124 10.55 -6.36 6.94
N ALA A 125 9.75 -6.13 5.91
CA ALA A 125 9.52 -7.10 4.84
C ALA A 125 10.83 -7.53 4.13
N LYS A 126 11.75 -6.59 3.90
CA LYS A 126 13.08 -6.86 3.33
C LYS A 126 13.95 -7.77 4.20
N SER A 127 13.72 -7.80 5.51
CA SER A 127 14.50 -8.58 6.48
C SER A 127 13.96 -10.00 6.70
N LEU A 128 12.86 -10.38 6.04
CA LEU A 128 12.28 -11.70 6.21
C LEU A 128 13.18 -12.79 5.61
N ALA A 129 13.46 -13.81 6.41
CA ALA A 129 13.90 -15.12 5.97
C ALA A 129 12.78 -16.11 6.31
N TRP A 130 12.26 -16.82 5.32
CA TRP A 130 11.19 -17.81 5.48
C TRP A 130 11.75 -19.19 5.78
#